data_AF-A0A1E5T4S4-F1
#
_entry.id   AF-A0A1E5T4S4-F1
#
_cell.length_a   1.000
_cell.length_b   1.000
_cell.length_c   1.000
_cell.angle_alpha   90.00
_cell.angle_beta   90.00
_cell.angle_gamma   90.00
#
_symmetry.space_group_name_H-M   'P 1'
#
loop_
_entity.id
_entity.type
_entity.pdbx_description
1 polymer ?
#
loop_
_entity_poly.entity_id
_entity_poly.type
_entity_poly.pdbx_seq_one_letter_code
_entity_poly.pdbx_strand_id
1 'polypeptide(L)'
;MTSKDRSQALLRTSGEPWSPEAELLFYQHKEEYARKLDKKCHDLAIKDGVQQISDSHVSRAGDQIGLKVNRVSKLRKVLGIIGTTLFGIGINKLYLAIEAVDQEGKITSTDIAYPLGISLIGLSLAVLIFKD
;
A
#
# COMPACT_ATOMS: atom_id res chain seq x y z
N MET A 1 -33.40 -15.52 -3.89
CA MET A 1 -32.63 -14.40 -3.30
C MET A 1 -31.88 -13.67 -4.40
N THR A 2 -32.33 -12.46 -4.72
CA THR A 2 -31.83 -11.65 -5.84
C THR A 2 -30.46 -11.02 -5.53
N SER A 3 -29.75 -10.52 -6.56
CA SER A 3 -28.49 -9.77 -6.38
C SER A 3 -28.68 -8.52 -5.52
N LYS A 4 -29.88 -7.93 -5.56
CA LYS A 4 -30.29 -6.79 -4.74
C LYS A 4 -30.42 -7.20 -3.27
N ASP A 5 -31.07 -8.33 -2.98
CA ASP A 5 -31.23 -8.85 -1.62
C ASP A 5 -29.89 -9.13 -0.94
N ARG A 6 -28.91 -9.67 -1.69
CA ARG A 6 -27.55 -9.94 -1.18
C ARG A 6 -26.78 -8.65 -0.88
N SER A 7 -26.90 -7.64 -1.73
CA SER A 7 -26.26 -6.33 -1.50
C SER A 7 -26.87 -5.61 -0.31
N GLN A 8 -28.19 -5.65 -0.13
CA GLN A 8 -28.82 -5.09 1.07
C GLN A 8 -28.40 -5.84 2.34
N ALA A 9 -28.22 -7.16 2.29
CA ALA A 9 -27.69 -7.91 3.42
C ALA A 9 -26.25 -7.48 3.80
N LEU A 10 -25.38 -7.22 2.80
CA LEU A 10 -24.03 -6.69 3.02
C LEU A 10 -24.02 -5.26 3.55
N LEU A 11 -24.92 -4.40 3.08
CA LEU A 11 -25.05 -3.03 3.58
C LEU A 11 -25.55 -3.03 5.04
N ARG A 12 -26.42 -3.97 5.42
CA ARG A 12 -26.89 -4.11 6.81
C ARG A 12 -25.83 -4.62 7.78
N THR A 13 -24.78 -5.31 7.30
CA THR A 13 -23.67 -5.76 8.16
C THR A 13 -22.75 -4.62 8.63
N SER A 14 -22.87 -3.39 8.10
CA SER A 14 -22.04 -2.26 8.53
C SER A 14 -22.53 -1.55 9.81
N GLY A 15 -23.57 -2.04 10.49
CA GLY A 15 -24.03 -1.55 11.78
C GLY A 15 -24.91 -0.29 11.75
N GLU A 16 -24.76 0.58 10.75
CA GLU A 16 -25.60 1.77 10.56
C GLU A 16 -26.37 1.74 9.23
N PRO A 17 -27.63 2.24 9.20
CA PRO A 17 -28.41 2.35 7.97
C PRO A 17 -27.81 3.42 7.05
N TRP A 18 -27.60 3.06 5.79
CA TRP A 18 -27.06 3.97 4.78
C TRP A 18 -28.15 4.93 4.32
N SER A 19 -27.77 6.16 3.92
CA SER A 19 -28.70 7.09 3.28
C SER A 19 -29.13 6.56 1.91
N PRO A 20 -30.34 6.91 1.40
CA PRO A 20 -30.79 6.49 0.07
C PRO A 20 -29.83 6.88 -1.06
N GLU A 21 -29.16 8.04 -0.93
CA GLU A 21 -28.17 8.53 -1.89
C GLU A 21 -26.88 7.69 -1.85
N ALA A 22 -26.40 7.33 -0.66
CA ALA A 22 -25.25 6.44 -0.50
C ALA A 22 -25.54 5.03 -1.03
N GLU A 23 -26.76 4.53 -0.83
CA GLU A 23 -27.22 3.23 -1.38
C GLU A 23 -27.26 3.27 -2.92
N LEU A 24 -27.78 4.37 -3.52
CA LEU A 24 -27.79 4.54 -4.97
C LEU A 24 -26.38 4.59 -5.55
N LEU A 25 -25.48 5.37 -4.95
CA LEU A 25 -24.08 5.46 -5.37
C LEU A 25 -23.37 4.11 -5.26
N PHE A 26 -23.63 3.34 -4.20
CA PHE A 26 -23.09 2.00 -4.03
C PHE A 26 -23.53 1.06 -5.18
N TYR A 27 -24.80 1.07 -5.56
CA TYR A 27 -25.28 0.25 -6.67
C TYR A 27 -24.69 0.69 -8.01
N GLN A 28 -24.63 1.99 -8.29
CA GLN A 28 -24.02 2.52 -9.52
C GLN A 28 -22.55 2.11 -9.63
N HIS A 29 -21.78 2.27 -8.55
CA HIS A 29 -20.39 1.84 -8.51
C HIS A 29 -20.24 0.32 -8.62
N LYS A 30 -21.12 -0.47 -8.01
CA LYS A 30 -21.13 -1.93 -8.15
C LYS A 30 -21.33 -2.36 -9.61
N GLU A 31 -22.24 -1.73 -10.34
CA GLU A 31 -22.49 -2.04 -11.75
C GLU A 31 -21.36 -1.58 -12.66
N GLU A 32 -20.82 -0.39 -12.44
CA GLU A 32 -19.64 0.10 -13.17
C GLU A 32 -18.45 -0.83 -12.93
N TYR A 33 -18.27 -1.28 -11.68
CA TYR A 33 -17.24 -2.21 -11.29
C TYR A 33 -17.40 -3.58 -11.96
N ALA A 34 -18.61 -4.15 -11.95
CA ALA A 34 -18.90 -5.41 -12.62
C ALA A 34 -18.60 -5.34 -14.13
N ARG A 35 -18.93 -4.21 -14.77
CA ARG A 35 -18.59 -3.96 -16.19
C ARG A 35 -17.08 -3.89 -16.43
N LYS A 36 -16.32 -3.23 -15.56
CA LYS A 36 -14.85 -3.15 -15.65
C LYS A 36 -14.21 -4.52 -15.49
N LEU A 37 -14.67 -5.30 -14.50
CA LEU A 37 -14.18 -6.66 -14.26
C LEU A 37 -14.48 -7.58 -15.44
N ASP A 38 -15.72 -7.56 -15.95
CA ASP A 38 -16.14 -8.38 -17.09
C ASP A 38 -15.33 -8.10 -18.37
N LYS A 39 -15.17 -6.81 -18.70
CA LYS A 39 -14.32 -6.38 -19.82
C LYS A 39 -12.90 -6.91 -19.68
N LYS A 40 -12.32 -6.82 -18.47
CA LYS A 40 -10.93 -7.23 -18.25
C LYS A 40 -10.76 -8.75 -18.28
N CYS A 41 -11.74 -9.51 -17.80
CA CYS A 41 -11.78 -10.95 -17.96
C CYS A 41 -11.80 -11.37 -19.44
N HIS A 42 -12.61 -10.70 -20.26
CA HIS A 42 -12.67 -10.93 -21.70
C HIS A 42 -11.34 -10.57 -22.39
N ASP A 43 -10.74 -9.42 -22.08
CA ASP A 43 -9.44 -9.03 -22.61
C ASP A 43 -8.36 -10.10 -22.32
N LEU A 44 -8.37 -10.66 -21.11
CA LEU A 44 -7.44 -11.71 -20.69
C LEU A 44 -7.72 -13.04 -21.40
N ALA A 45 -8.99 -13.44 -21.53
CA ALA A 45 -9.36 -14.66 -22.25
C ALA A 45 -8.96 -14.59 -23.73
N ILE A 46 -9.18 -13.44 -24.38
CA ILE A 46 -8.72 -13.17 -25.76
C ILE A 46 -7.20 -13.25 -25.85
N LYS A 47 -6.49 -12.62 -24.90
CA LYS A 47 -5.02 -12.65 -24.86
C LYS A 47 -4.45 -14.05 -24.70
N ASP A 48 -5.11 -14.87 -23.89
CA ASP A 48 -4.69 -16.24 -23.61
C ASP A 48 -5.23 -17.23 -24.69
N GLY A 49 -5.97 -16.73 -25.69
CA GLY A 49 -6.45 -17.52 -26.83
C GLY A 49 -7.59 -18.48 -26.49
N VAL A 50 -8.32 -18.22 -25.40
CA VAL A 50 -9.34 -19.13 -24.85
C VAL A 50 -10.74 -18.53 -24.97
N GLN A 51 -11.72 -19.36 -25.33
CA GLN A 51 -13.12 -18.94 -25.49
C GLN A 51 -13.90 -18.90 -24.17
N GLN A 52 -13.41 -19.57 -23.12
CA GLN A 52 -14.05 -19.59 -21.81
C GLN A 52 -13.27 -18.78 -20.78
N ILE A 53 -14.00 -17.94 -20.04
CA ILE A 53 -13.47 -17.24 -18.88
C ILE A 53 -13.38 -18.24 -17.72
N SER A 54 -12.18 -18.40 -17.17
CA SER A 54 -11.90 -19.22 -16.00
C SER A 54 -11.72 -18.35 -14.76
N ASP A 55 -11.77 -18.98 -13.58
CA ASP A 55 -11.51 -18.32 -12.29
C ASP A 55 -10.14 -17.61 -12.25
N SER A 56 -9.15 -18.13 -12.99
CA SER A 56 -7.83 -17.49 -13.14
C SER A 56 -7.91 -16.11 -13.80
N HIS A 57 -8.75 -15.95 -14.83
CA HIS A 57 -8.97 -14.65 -15.46
C HIS A 57 -9.68 -13.69 -14.52
N VAL A 58 -10.66 -14.17 -13.74
CA VAL A 58 -11.36 -13.36 -12.74
C VAL A 58 -10.40 -12.86 -11.66
N SER A 59 -9.52 -13.73 -11.15
CA SER A 59 -8.51 -13.32 -10.16
C SER A 59 -7.51 -12.32 -10.72
N ARG A 60 -7.02 -12.52 -11.95
CA ARG A 60 -6.03 -11.62 -12.59
C ARG A 60 -6.66 -10.28 -12.97
N ALA A 61 -7.88 -10.30 -13.50
CA ALA A 61 -8.66 -9.10 -13.77
C ALA A 61 -8.90 -8.32 -12.48
N GLY A 62 -9.26 -9.03 -11.39
CA GLY A 62 -9.39 -8.47 -10.06
C GLY A 62 -8.12 -7.77 -9.57
N ASP A 63 -6.96 -8.40 -9.72
CA ASP A 63 -5.68 -7.81 -9.35
C ASP A 63 -5.39 -6.52 -10.15
N GLN A 64 -5.74 -6.48 -11.44
CA GLN A 64 -5.51 -5.33 -12.31
C GLN A 64 -6.48 -4.16 -12.06
N ILE A 65 -7.67 -4.43 -11.55
CA ILE A 65 -8.65 -3.40 -11.14
C ILE A 65 -8.54 -3.03 -9.65
N GLY A 66 -7.52 -3.54 -8.95
CA GLY A 66 -7.19 -3.14 -7.58
C GLY A 66 -7.92 -3.92 -6.46
N LEU A 67 -8.44 -5.13 -6.73
CA LEU A 67 -9.08 -5.96 -5.69
C LEU A 67 -8.12 -6.45 -4.61
N LYS A 68 -6.86 -6.70 -4.96
CA LYS A 68 -5.86 -6.99 -3.94
C LYS A 68 -5.38 -5.67 -3.37
N VAL A 69 -5.68 -5.45 -2.09
CA VAL A 69 -4.82 -4.68 -1.20
C VAL A 69 -3.44 -5.32 -1.33
N ASN A 70 -2.60 -4.75 -2.19
CA ASN A 70 -1.35 -5.34 -2.60
C ASN A 70 -0.50 -5.46 -1.33
N ARG A 71 -0.31 -6.68 -0.77
CA ARG A 71 0.52 -6.87 0.44
C ARG A 71 1.90 -6.26 0.23
N VAL A 72 2.39 -6.28 -1.01
CA VAL A 72 3.63 -5.61 -1.45
C VAL A 72 3.55 -4.09 -1.30
N SER A 73 2.42 -3.45 -1.61
CA SER A 73 2.22 -2.00 -1.41
C SER A 73 2.18 -1.63 0.07
N LYS A 74 1.49 -2.44 0.89
CA LYS A 74 1.45 -2.23 2.34
C LYS A 74 2.83 -2.46 2.97
N LEU A 75 3.54 -3.50 2.55
CA LEU A 75 4.90 -3.80 2.98
C LEU A 75 5.88 -2.70 2.57
N ARG A 76 5.82 -2.20 1.32
CA ARG A 76 6.63 -1.05 0.87
C ARG A 76 6.38 0.19 1.72
N LYS A 77 5.12 0.53 2.01
CA LYS A 77 4.78 1.66 2.89
C LYS A 77 5.38 1.49 4.29
N VAL A 78 5.26 0.30 4.87
CA VAL A 78 5.83 0.00 6.20
C VAL A 78 7.36 0.10 6.18
N LEU A 79 8.05 -0.50 5.20
CA LEU A 79 9.50 -0.37 5.11
C LEU A 79 9.96 1.07 4.83
N GLY A 80 9.18 1.85 4.07
CA GLY A 80 9.47 3.26 3.81
C GLY A 80 9.44 4.10 5.10
N ILE A 81 8.45 3.86 5.96
CA ILE A 81 8.35 4.50 7.29
C ILE A 81 9.52 4.09 8.20
N ILE A 82 9.89 2.81 8.19
CA ILE A 82 11.04 2.31 8.96
C ILE A 82 12.33 3.00 8.48
N GLY A 83 12.53 3.09 7.17
CA GLY A 83 13.71 3.73 6.56
C GLY A 83 13.84 5.21 6.94
N THR A 84 12.76 6.00 6.80
CA THR A 84 12.78 7.43 7.16
C THR A 84 12.96 7.66 8.66
N THR A 85 12.39 6.79 9.49
CA THR A 85 12.57 6.86 10.95
C THR A 85 14.01 6.57 11.37
N LEU A 86 14.63 5.53 10.80
CA LEU A 86 16.05 5.23 11.05
C LEU A 86 16.97 6.36 10.58
N PHE A 87 16.67 6.96 9.42
CA PHE A 87 17.40 8.13 8.93
C PHE A 87 17.34 9.31 9.90
N GLY A 88 16.15 9.65 10.38
CA GLY A 88 15.96 10.72 11.37
C GLY A 88 16.70 10.45 12.69
N ILE A 89 16.65 9.22 13.20
CA ILE A 89 17.37 8.83 14.42
C ILE A 89 18.88 8.98 14.25
N GLY A 90 19.41 8.55 13.10
CA GLY A 90 20.84 8.65 12.82
C GLY A 90 21.32 10.10 12.72
N ILE A 91 20.57 10.97 12.02
CA ILE A 91 20.91 12.40 11.94
C ILE A 91 20.85 13.07 13.31
N ASN A 92 19.79 12.80 14.09
CA ASN A 92 19.64 13.40 15.42
C ASN A 92 20.79 13.03 16.36
N LYS A 93 21.23 11.76 16.34
CA LYS A 93 22.39 11.32 17.11
C LYS A 93 23.70 11.93 16.63
N LEU A 94 23.85 12.13 15.32
CA LEU A 94 25.03 12.81 14.76
C LEU A 94 25.08 14.28 15.20
N TYR A 95 23.93 14.96 15.19
CA TYR A 95 23.80 16.34 15.66
C TYR A 95 24.21 16.49 17.13
N LEU A 96 23.70 15.61 18.00
CA LEU A 96 24.06 15.59 19.43
C LEU A 96 25.55 15.28 19.65
N ALA A 97 26.13 14.39 18.83
CA ALA A 97 27.56 14.10 18.89
C ALA A 97 28.39 15.33 18.52
N ILE A 98 27.98 16.09 17.48
CA ILE A 98 28.64 17.33 17.07
C ILE A 98 28.51 18.42 18.14
N GLU A 99 27.34 18.61 18.76
CA GLU A 99 27.18 19.53 19.91
C GLU A 99 28.05 19.13 21.10
N ALA A 100 28.18 17.83 21.39
CA ALA A 100 29.04 17.34 22.45
C ALA A 100 30.53 17.60 22.17
N VAL A 101 30.97 17.58 20.90
CA VAL A 101 32.33 18.01 20.52
C VAL A 101 32.57 19.47 20.84
N ASP A 102 31.59 20.32 20.53
CA ASP A 102 31.69 21.77 20.74
C ASP A 102 31.78 22.12 22.23
N GLN A 103 31.16 21.31 23.10
CA GLN A 103 31.17 21.52 24.55
C GLN A 103 32.31 20.82 25.30
N GLU A 104 32.67 19.58 24.95
CA GLU A 104 33.59 18.75 25.75
C GLU A 104 34.91 18.40 25.04
N GLY A 105 35.05 18.73 23.75
CA GLY A 105 36.29 18.55 22.99
C GLY A 105 36.75 17.11 22.80
N LYS A 106 35.91 16.11 23.11
CA LYS A 106 36.22 14.68 22.94
C LYS A 106 35.11 13.96 22.20
N ILE A 107 35.46 13.33 21.08
CA ILE A 107 34.62 12.38 20.38
C ILE A 107 35.40 11.10 20.15
N THR A 108 34.72 9.96 20.28
CA THR A 108 35.25 8.68 19.81
C THR A 108 34.75 8.40 18.40
N SER A 109 35.53 7.67 17.60
CA SER A 109 35.13 7.30 16.24
C SER A 109 33.79 6.54 16.21
N THR A 110 33.44 5.86 17.30
CA THR A 110 32.16 5.19 17.51
C THR A 110 30.97 6.14 17.64
N ASP A 111 31.16 7.34 18.20
CA ASP A 111 30.09 8.33 18.36
C ASP A 111 29.61 8.91 17.03
N ILE A 112 30.43 8.79 15.98
CA ILE A 112 30.12 9.26 14.62
C ILE A 112 29.78 8.09 13.69
N ALA A 113 30.51 6.98 13.78
CA ALA A 113 30.35 5.84 12.87
C ALA A 113 28.97 5.16 13.00
N TYR A 114 28.45 5.00 14.23
CA TYR A 114 27.14 4.37 14.44
C TYR A 114 25.97 5.23 13.92
N PRO A 115 25.88 6.53 14.24
CA PRO A 115 24.83 7.39 13.70
C PRO A 115 24.87 7.54 12.17
N LEU A 116 26.07 7.62 11.58
CA LEU A 116 26.24 7.62 10.11
C LEU A 116 25.76 6.31 9.49
N GLY A 117 26.15 5.16 10.08
CA GLY A 117 25.73 3.85 9.60
C GLY A 117 24.21 3.66 9.62
N ILE A 118 23.56 4.05 10.72
CA ILE A 118 22.09 4.00 10.85
C ILE A 118 21.41 4.94 9.83
N SER A 119 21.96 6.13 9.63
CA SER A 119 21.45 7.09 8.63
C SER A 119 21.54 6.52 7.21
N LEU A 120 22.68 5.95 6.83
CA LEU A 120 22.90 5.39 5.50
C LEU A 120 22.00 4.18 5.21
N ILE A 121 21.75 3.33 6.22
CA ILE A 121 20.81 2.21 6.12
C ILE A 121 19.38 2.74 5.93
N GLY A 122 18.97 3.72 6.73
CA GLY A 122 17.64 4.35 6.64
C GLY A 122 17.40 5.02 5.29
N LEU A 123 18.39 5.76 4.78
CA LEU A 123 18.36 6.39 3.47
C LEU A 123 18.28 5.36 2.33
N SER A 124 19.08 4.30 2.40
CA SER A 124 19.08 3.22 1.39
C SER A 124 17.73 2.51 1.32
N LEU A 125 17.11 2.23 2.46
CA LEU A 125 15.75 1.65 2.55
C LEU A 125 14.70 2.59 1.96
N ALA A 126 14.77 3.89 2.25
CA ALA A 126 13.86 4.87 1.69
C ALA A 126 14.01 4.97 0.16
N VAL A 127 15.24 5.10 -0.35
CA VAL A 127 15.51 5.25 -1.79
C VAL A 127 15.08 4.00 -2.58
N LEU A 128 15.34 2.78 -2.08
CA LEU A 128 14.91 1.55 -2.74
C LEU A 128 13.39 1.39 -2.84
N ILE A 129 12.63 2.14 -2.05
CA ILE A 129 11.17 2.06 -1.98
C ILE A 129 10.49 3.18 -2.76
N PHE A 130 11.11 4.37 -2.83
CA PHE A 130 10.60 5.53 -3.57
C PHE A 130 11.14 5.64 -5.00
N LYS A 131 12.09 4.78 -5.38
CA LYS A 131 12.58 4.66 -6.76
C LYS A 131 11.64 3.70 -7.52
N ASP A 132 10.54 4.25 -8.01
CA ASP A 132 9.74 3.64 -9.08
C ASP A 132 10.48 3.72 -10.43
#